data_AF-A0A1I7J3E4-F1
#
_entry.id   AF-A0A1I7J3E4-F1
#
_cell.length_a   1.000
_cell.length_b   1.000
_cell.length_c   1.000
_cell.angle_alpha   90.00
_cell.angle_beta   90.00
_cell.angle_gamma   90.00
#
_symmetry.space_group_name_H-M   'P 1'
#
loop_
_entity.id
_entity.type
_entity.pdbx_description
1 polymer ?
#
loop_
_entity_poly.entity_id
_entity_poly.type
_entity_poly.pdbx_seq_one_letter_code
_entity_poly.pdbx_strand_id
1 'polypeptide(L)' 'MHQDTRRIRSRYAAINLDDYEAKLIDALVDYTGMSRATLLRQLVLKEALETLGLSDLGISTVAHRAP' A
#
# COMPACT_ATOMS: atom_id res chain seq x y z
N MET A 1 29.58 -14.46 -0.17
CA MET A 1 28.11 -14.63 -0.29
C MET A 1 27.57 -13.45 -1.08
N HIS A 2 27.35 -13.61 -2.39
CA HIS A 2 26.74 -12.55 -3.20
C HIS A 2 25.24 -12.54 -2.89
N GLN A 3 24.77 -11.50 -2.21
CA GLN A 3 23.33 -11.30 -2.10
C GLN A 3 22.81 -10.89 -3.47
N ASP A 4 21.86 -11.67 -3.99
CA ASP A 4 21.25 -11.44 -5.29
C ASP A 4 20.49 -10.10 -5.30
N THR A 5 21.07 -9.10 -5.96
CA THR A 5 20.54 -7.72 -6.06
C THR A 5 19.10 -7.68 -6.58
N ARG A 6 18.64 -8.70 -7.33
CA ARG A 6 17.25 -8.78 -7.82
C ARG A 6 16.21 -8.89 -6.70
N ARG A 7 16.58 -9.33 -5.50
CA ARG A 7 15.65 -9.45 -4.36
C ARG A 7 15.54 -8.18 -3.51
N ILE A 8 16.38 -7.17 -3.76
CA ILE A 8 16.30 -5.90 -3.04
C ILE A 8 15.05 -5.17 -3.54
N ARG A 9 14.03 -5.09 -2.68
CA ARG A 9 12.83 -4.30 -2.96
C ARG A 9 13.21 -2.82 -2.90
N SER A 10 13.46 -2.21 -4.05
CA SER A 10 13.79 -0.78 -4.15
C SER A 10 12.60 0.14 -3.83
N ARG A 11 11.37 -0.38 -3.94
CA ARG A 11 10.13 0.36 -3.68
C ARG A 11 9.50 -0.12 -2.38
N TYR A 12 9.99 0.40 -1.26
CA TYR A 12 9.36 0.26 0.05
C TYR A 12 9.01 1.64 0.60
N ALA A 13 7.95 1.68 1.40
CA ALA A 13 7.58 2.85 2.19
C ALA A 13 7.64 2.42 3.66
N ALA A 14 8.22 3.26 4.50
CA ALA A 14 8.21 3.10 5.94
C ALA A 14 7.35 4.22 6.53
N ILE A 15 6.47 3.86 7.45
CA ILE A 15 5.61 4.81 8.18
C ILE A 15 5.96 4.63 9.65
N ASN A 16 6.31 5.73 10.31
CA ASN A 16 6.50 5.74 11.75
C ASN A 16 5.13 5.94 12.40
N LEU A 17 4.79 5.03 13.30
CA LEU A 17 3.54 5.06 14.06
C LEU A 17 3.88 5.15 15.54
N ASP A 18 3.06 5.86 16.30
CA ASP A 18 3.13 5.81 17.75
C ASP A 18 2.52 4.50 18.31
N ASP A 19 2.64 4.29 19.62
CA ASP A 19 2.14 3.07 20.28
C ASP A 19 0.62 2.91 20.19
N TYR A 20 -0.13 4.02 20.10
CA TYR A 20 -1.58 4.00 20.02
C TYR A 20 -2.04 3.65 18.60
N GLU A 21 -1.46 4.32 17.60
CA GLU A 21 -1.68 4.07 16.19
C GLU A 21 -1.30 2.63 15.81
N ALA A 22 -0.18 2.11 16.32
CA ALA A 22 0.23 0.73 16.11
C ALA A 22 -0.83 -0.25 16.64
N LYS A 23 -1.36 -0.03 17.86
CA LYS A 23 -2.44 -0.85 18.43
C LYS A 23 -3.72 -0.79 17.63
N LEU A 24 -4.07 0.38 17.10
CA LEU A 24 -5.23 0.55 16.25
C LEU A 24 -5.08 -0.23 14.94
N ILE A 25 -3.92 -0.15 14.30
CA ILE A 25 -3.62 -0.92 13.08
C ILE A 25 -3.69 -2.43 13.36
N ASP A 26 -3.23 -2.88 14.52
CA ASP A 26 -3.33 -4.29 14.90
C ASP A 26 -4.78 -4.74 15.11
N ALA A 27 -5.59 -3.95 15.80
CA ALA A 27 -7.02 -4.23 15.92
C ALA A 27 -7.72 -4.28 14.55
N LEU A 28 -7.33 -3.41 13.61
CA LEU A 28 -7.84 -3.41 12.24
C LEU A 28 -7.40 -4.65 11.44
N VAL A 29 -6.16 -5.09 11.64
CA VAL A 29 -5.64 -6.35 11.05
C VAL A 29 -6.44 -7.53 11.55
N ASP A 30 -6.64 -7.64 12.86
CA ASP A 30 -7.41 -8.72 13.48
C ASP A 30 -8.88 -8.71 13.04
N TYR A 31 -9.48 -7.52 12.91
CA TYR A 31 -10.85 -7.37 12.45
C TYR A 31 -11.04 -7.76 10.98
N THR A 32 -10.10 -7.38 10.12
CA THR A 32 -10.21 -7.62 8.67
C THR A 32 -9.66 -8.99 8.23
N GLY A 33 -8.83 -9.62 9.07
CA GLY A 33 -8.11 -10.85 8.73
C GLY A 33 -7.00 -10.65 7.67
N MET A 34 -6.67 -9.40 7.32
CA MET A 34 -5.66 -9.09 6.30
C MET A 34 -4.28 -8.91 6.92
N SER A 35 -3.22 -9.19 6.16
CA SER A 35 -1.86 -8.88 6.64
C SER A 35 -1.67 -7.37 6.83
N ARG A 36 -0.93 -6.96 7.87
CA ARG A 36 -0.64 -5.55 8.18
C ARG A 36 -0.11 -4.77 6.97
N ALA A 37 0.82 -5.37 6.22
CA ALA A 37 1.40 -4.75 5.03
C ALA A 37 0.37 -4.55 3.90
N THR A 38 -0.55 -5.50 3.71
CA THR A 38 -1.63 -5.39 2.73
C THR A 38 -2.60 -4.27 3.12
N LEU A 39 -3.02 -4.24 4.38
CA LEU A 39 -3.96 -3.25 4.89
C LEU A 39 -3.39 -1.83 4.76
N LEU A 40 -2.15 -1.61 5.20
CA LEU A 40 -1.48 -0.31 5.08
C LEU A 40 -1.31 0.11 3.62
N ARG A 41 -0.97 -0.83 2.72
CA ARG A 41 -0.85 -0.54 1.29
C ARG A 41 -2.18 -0.10 0.68
N GLN A 42 -3.28 -0.75 1.05
CA GLN A 42 -4.60 -0.38 0.56
C GLN A 42 -5.03 1.00 1.08
N LEU A 43 -4.82 1.27 2.37
CA LEU A 43 -5.12 2.58 2.96
C LEU A 43 -4.34 3.70 2.27
N VAL A 44 -3.03 3.54 2.12
CA VAL A 44 -2.17 4.55 1.47
C VAL A 44 -2.58 4.76 0.01
N LEU A 45 -2.85 3.69 -0.74
CA LEU A 45 -3.25 3.82 -2.14
C LEU A 45 -4.63 4.46 -2.28
N LYS A 46 -5.58 4.12 -1.41
CA LYS A 46 -6.90 4.73 -1.38
C LYS A 46 -6.80 6.24 -1.12
N GLU A 47 -6.07 6.62 -0.08
CA GLU A 47 -5.85 8.02 0.27
C GLU A 47 -5.13 8.79 -0.85
N ALA A 48 -4.12 8.18 -1.47
CA ALA A 48 -3.41 8.79 -2.59
C ALA A 48 -4.32 9.02 -3.81
N LEU A 49 -5.20 8.07 -4.12
CA LEU A 49 -6.17 8.22 -5.21
C LEU A 49 -7.18 9.33 -4.91
N GLU A 50 -7.65 9.43 -3.67
CA GLU A 50 -8.53 10.51 -3.20
C GLU A 50 -7.85 11.87 -3.29
N THR A 51 -6.59 11.96 -2.83
CA THR A 51 -5.78 13.18 -2.90
C THR A 51 -5.55 13.62 -4.35
N LEU A 52 -5.36 12.67 -5.27
CA LEU A 52 -5.19 12.94 -6.70
C LEU A 52 -6.51 13.26 -7.42
N GLY A 53 -7.66 13.18 -6.74
CA GLY A 53 -8.99 13.35 -7.34
C GLY A 53 -9.36 12.24 -8.34
N LEU A 54 -8.65 11.11 -8.30
CA LEU A 54 -8.82 9.98 -9.22
C LEU A 54 -9.87 8.98 -8.73
N SER A 55 -10.46 9.19 -7.56
CA SER A 55 -11.44 8.28 -6.96
C SER A 55 -12.73 8.13 -7.78
N ASP A 56 -13.06 9.13 -8.61
CA ASP A 56 -14.23 9.10 -9.50
C ASP A 56 -13.88 8.74 -10.95
N LEU A 57 -12.59 8.76 -11.32
CA LEU A 57 -12.14 8.18 -12.58
C LEU A 57 -12.15 6.66 -12.42
N GLY A 58 -13.34 6.07 -12.60
CA GLY A 58 -13.53 4.64 -12.81
C GLY A 58 -12.40 4.15 -13.70
N ILE A 59 -11.61 3.22 -13.14
CA ILE A 59 -10.29 2.80 -13.60
C ILE A 59 -10.40 2.30 -15.05
N SER A 60 -10.41 3.24 -16.00
CA SER A 60 -10.47 2.96 -17.42
C SER A 60 -9.06 2.51 -17.76
N THR A 61 -8.94 1.19 -17.72
CA THR A 61 -7.81 0.36 -18.03
C THR A 61 -6.74 1.09 -18.84
N VAL A 62 -5.57 1.26 -18.22
CA VAL A 62 -4.30 1.48 -18.91
C VAL A 62 -3.99 0.20 -19.70
N ALA A 63 -4.72 0.01 -20.81
CA ALA A 63 -4.59 -1.07 -21.78
C ALA A 63 -4.47 -0.49 -23.20
N HIS A 64 -3.95 0.73 -23.33
CA HIS A 64 -3.70 1.34 -24.64
C HIS A 64 -2.34 2.03 -24.72
N ARG A 65 -1.26 1.25 -24.56
CA ARG A 65 0.02 1.62 -25.16
C ARG A 65 0.89 0.42 -25.52
N ALA A 66 0.66 -0.10 -26.72
CA ALA A 66 1.64 -0.68 -27.66
C ALA A 66 0.92 -0.81 -29.02
N PRO A 67 1.58 -0.70 -30.18
CA PRO A 67 3.02 -0.50 -30.45
C PRO A 67 3.45 0.96 -30.66
#